data_AF-A0A842Q8Y9-F1
#
_entry.id   AF-A0A842Q8Y9-F1
#
_cell.length_a   1.000
_cell.length_b   1.000
_cell.length_c   1.000
_cell.angle_alpha   90.00
_cell.angle_beta   90.00
_cell.angle_gamma   90.00
#
_symmetry.space_group_name_H-M   'P 1'
#
loop_
_entity.id
_entity.type
_entity.pdbx_description
1 polymer ?
#
loop_
_entity_poly.entity_id
_entity_poly.type
_entity_poly.pdbx_seq_one_letter_code
_entity_poly.pdbx_strand_id
1 'polypeptide(L)'
;MTLYFITGNKGKFEDSKKIFPEIKQLDVDLPEIQDIDSKEIIKEKVKEAFEHVEGEFIVEDTSLSFDCLNGLPGPLIKWFMKTIDNEGLYNIVEKLGKNNAEAKITLGYARSKDGIHYFEGSIKGKIVSPRGEHGFGWDPIFEPEGFTKTLAEMTREEKNSMSMRKIAMEKLKKFLDEN
;
A
#
# COMPACT_ATOMS: atom_id res chain seq x y z
N MET A 1 4.42 -25.31 -1.12
CA MET A 1 4.64 -24.54 -2.37
C MET A 1 5.44 -23.29 -2.02
N THR A 2 6.11 -22.64 -2.97
CA THR A 2 6.82 -21.38 -2.69
C THR A 2 5.82 -20.23 -2.57
N LEU A 3 5.98 -19.38 -1.54
CA LEU A 3 5.22 -18.15 -1.34
C LEU A 3 5.97 -16.97 -1.96
N TYR A 4 5.37 -16.33 -2.95
CA TYR A 4 5.92 -15.17 -3.64
C TYR A 4 5.22 -13.88 -3.21
N PHE A 5 5.98 -12.83 -2.99
CA PHE A 5 5.45 -11.47 -2.94
C PHE A 5 5.70 -10.78 -4.29
N ILE A 6 4.61 -10.44 -4.99
CA ILE A 6 4.72 -9.73 -6.27
C ILE A 6 4.95 -8.24 -6.02
N THR A 7 6.20 -7.81 -6.16
CA THR A 7 6.58 -6.40 -6.00
C THR A 7 7.99 -6.15 -6.53
N GLY A 8 8.17 -5.06 -7.28
CA GLY A 8 9.50 -4.50 -7.58
C GLY A 8 10.05 -3.57 -6.50
N ASN A 9 9.23 -3.16 -5.52
CA ASN A 9 9.64 -2.25 -4.46
C ASN A 9 10.39 -3.00 -3.34
N LYS A 10 11.71 -2.78 -3.27
CA LYS A 10 12.61 -3.37 -2.26
C LYS A 10 12.18 -3.06 -0.82
N GLY A 11 11.72 -1.84 -0.54
CA GLY A 11 11.25 -1.45 0.79
C GLY A 11 10.05 -2.26 1.26
N LYS A 12 9.06 -2.46 0.35
CA LYS A 12 7.89 -3.31 0.63
C LYS A 12 8.30 -4.75 0.92
N PHE A 13 9.23 -5.29 0.12
CA PHE A 13 9.72 -6.66 0.30
C PHE A 13 10.43 -6.83 1.65
N GLU A 14 11.36 -5.95 1.99
CA GLU A 14 12.10 -6.00 3.27
C GLU A 14 11.18 -5.91 4.49
N ASP A 15 10.13 -5.10 4.44
CA ASP A 15 9.15 -5.02 5.53
C ASP A 15 8.32 -6.31 5.65
N SER A 16 7.97 -6.93 4.52
CA SER A 16 7.18 -8.16 4.49
C SER A 16 7.99 -9.38 4.93
N LYS A 17 9.28 -9.42 4.56
CA LYS A 17 10.23 -10.48 4.93
C LYS A 17 10.46 -10.60 6.43
N LYS A 18 10.30 -9.50 7.19
CA LYS A 18 10.34 -9.54 8.66
C LYS A 18 9.22 -10.39 9.28
N ILE A 19 8.09 -10.51 8.58
CA ILE A 19 6.88 -11.23 9.04
C ILE A 19 6.86 -12.65 8.46
N PHE A 20 7.30 -12.79 7.21
CA PHE A 20 7.44 -14.04 6.47
C PHE A 20 8.89 -14.23 6.00
N PRO A 21 9.80 -14.80 6.83
CA PRO A 21 11.22 -14.92 6.49
C PRO A 21 11.52 -15.69 5.20
N GLU A 22 10.69 -16.68 4.87
CA GLU A 22 10.82 -17.57 3.72
C GLU A 22 10.19 -17.02 2.43
N ILE A 23 9.59 -15.81 2.48
CA ILE A 23 8.93 -15.21 1.32
C ILE A 23 9.95 -14.85 0.23
N LYS A 24 9.63 -15.18 -1.03
CA LYS A 24 10.45 -14.81 -2.18
C LYS A 24 9.89 -13.58 -2.88
N GLN A 25 10.76 -12.66 -3.27
CA GLN A 25 10.36 -11.55 -4.12
C GLN A 25 10.20 -12.05 -5.55
N LEU A 26 9.09 -11.69 -6.19
CA LEU A 26 8.93 -11.81 -7.63
C LEU A 26 8.74 -10.40 -8.20
N ASP A 27 9.79 -9.90 -8.84
CA ASP A 27 9.81 -8.59 -9.49
C ASP A 27 9.29 -8.74 -10.93
N VAL A 28 7.97 -8.74 -11.06
CA VAL A 28 7.27 -8.77 -12.34
C VAL A 28 6.41 -7.50 -12.41
N ASP A 29 6.57 -6.74 -13.49
CA ASP A 29 5.73 -5.58 -13.77
C ASP A 29 4.38 -6.09 -14.29
N LEU A 30 3.44 -6.30 -13.37
CA LEU A 30 2.08 -6.74 -13.70
C LEU A 30 1.24 -5.53 -14.15
N PRO A 31 0.40 -5.67 -15.18
CA PRO A 31 -0.58 -4.66 -15.54
C PRO A 31 -1.48 -4.29 -14.35
N GLU A 32 -1.65 -2.99 -14.09
CA GLU A 32 -2.58 -2.49 -13.10
C GLU A 32 -3.80 -1.93 -13.83
N ILE A 33 -4.95 -2.61 -13.71
CA ILE A 33 -6.21 -2.08 -14.23
C ILE A 33 -6.59 -0.80 -13.47
N GLN A 34 -7.45 0.01 -14.07
CA GLN A 34 -8.02 1.17 -13.39
C GLN A 34 -9.31 0.74 -12.72
N ASP A 35 -9.32 0.75 -11.40
CA ASP A 35 -10.53 0.59 -10.59
C ASP A 35 -10.41 1.46 -9.33
N ILE A 36 -11.53 1.78 -8.70
CA ILE A 36 -11.57 2.44 -7.39
C ILE A 36 -11.51 1.43 -6.25
N ASP A 37 -11.88 0.16 -6.50
CA ASP A 37 -11.75 -0.94 -5.55
C ASP A 37 -10.40 -1.63 -5.73
N SER A 38 -9.56 -1.54 -4.70
CA SER A 38 -8.25 -2.21 -4.68
C SER A 38 -8.35 -3.73 -4.80
N LYS A 39 -9.49 -4.34 -4.46
CA LYS A 39 -9.69 -5.80 -4.57
C LYS A 39 -9.81 -6.28 -6.01
N GLU A 40 -10.43 -5.51 -6.89
CA GLU A 40 -10.49 -5.86 -8.33
C GLU A 40 -9.11 -5.67 -8.98
N ILE A 41 -8.35 -4.65 -8.60
CA ILE A 41 -6.95 -4.48 -9.04
C ILE A 41 -6.10 -5.68 -8.62
N ILE A 42 -6.20 -6.08 -7.35
CA ILE A 42 -5.46 -7.24 -6.81
C ILE A 42 -5.87 -8.53 -7.51
N LYS A 43 -7.15 -8.71 -7.82
CA LYS A 43 -7.66 -9.91 -8.49
C LYS A 43 -7.03 -10.07 -9.88
N GLU A 44 -6.96 -9.01 -10.67
CA GLU A 44 -6.30 -9.07 -11.98
C GLU A 44 -4.79 -9.30 -11.85
N LYS A 45 -4.13 -8.65 -10.88
CA LYS A 45 -2.71 -8.92 -10.57
C LYS A 45 -2.46 -10.38 -10.18
N VAL A 46 -3.33 -10.99 -9.36
CA VAL A 46 -3.21 -12.40 -8.97
C VAL A 46 -3.37 -13.32 -10.18
N LYS A 47 -4.37 -13.08 -11.04
CA LYS A 47 -4.56 -13.87 -12.27
C LYS A 47 -3.31 -13.84 -13.14
N GLU A 48 -2.73 -12.66 -13.35
CA GLU A 48 -1.51 -12.49 -14.13
C GLU A 48 -0.31 -13.17 -13.47
N ALA A 49 -0.19 -13.13 -12.14
CA ALA A 49 0.89 -13.81 -11.42
C ALA A 49 0.90 -15.33 -11.66
N PHE A 50 -0.28 -15.96 -11.71
CA PHE A 50 -0.43 -17.38 -12.02
C PHE A 50 -0.07 -17.76 -13.46
N GLU A 51 0.02 -16.79 -14.39
CA GLU A 51 0.52 -17.05 -15.75
C GLU A 51 2.06 -17.10 -15.82
N HIS A 52 2.75 -16.57 -14.80
CA HIS A 52 4.21 -16.42 -14.80
C HIS A 52 4.94 -17.53 -14.06
N VAL A 53 4.41 -18.00 -12.92
CA VAL A 53 5.05 -19.02 -12.09
C VAL A 53 4.02 -19.83 -11.32
N GLU A 54 4.35 -21.07 -10.97
CA GLU A 54 3.57 -21.85 -10.02
C GLU A 54 3.96 -21.49 -8.58
N GLY A 55 2.96 -21.25 -7.74
CA GLY A 55 3.17 -20.96 -6.32
C GLY A 55 1.96 -20.37 -5.64
N GLU A 56 2.20 -19.86 -4.44
CA GLU A 56 1.25 -19.03 -3.71
C GLU A 56 1.67 -17.58 -3.82
N PHE A 57 0.71 -16.68 -3.89
CA PHE A 57 0.98 -15.27 -4.16
C PHE A 57 0.45 -14.38 -3.05
N ILE A 58 1.29 -13.42 -2.66
CA ILE A 58 0.88 -12.21 -1.99
C ILE A 58 1.01 -11.08 -3.02
N VAL A 59 -0.06 -10.31 -3.17
CA VAL A 59 -0.11 -9.11 -4.01
C VAL A 59 -0.57 -7.97 -3.13
N GLU A 60 -0.04 -6.76 -3.38
CA GLU A 60 -0.38 -5.57 -2.62
C GLU A 60 -0.90 -4.46 -3.55
N ASP A 61 -1.91 -3.74 -3.06
CA ASP A 61 -2.27 -2.42 -3.54
C ASP A 61 -2.18 -1.37 -2.42
N THR A 62 -1.75 -0.16 -2.77
CA THR A 62 -1.61 0.95 -1.82
C THR A 62 -2.48 2.10 -2.29
N SER A 63 -3.44 2.50 -1.45
CA SER A 63 -4.35 3.61 -1.73
C SER A 63 -4.08 4.78 -0.80
N LEU A 64 -4.22 6.01 -1.32
CA LEU A 64 -4.24 7.23 -0.52
C LEU A 64 -5.50 8.03 -0.87
N SER A 65 -6.41 8.15 0.07
CA SER A 65 -7.77 8.66 -0.15
C SER A 65 -7.95 10.00 0.54
N PHE A 66 -8.48 11.00 -0.16
CA PHE A 66 -8.75 12.33 0.41
C PHE A 66 -10.25 12.55 0.59
N ASP A 67 -10.66 13.08 1.76
CA ASP A 67 -12.07 13.40 2.04
C ASP A 67 -12.61 14.43 1.04
N CYS A 68 -11.78 15.41 0.66
CA CYS A 68 -12.15 16.48 -0.26
C CYS A 68 -12.36 16.02 -1.71
N LEU A 69 -11.89 14.83 -2.06
CA LEU A 69 -12.05 14.22 -3.38
C LEU A 69 -12.93 12.95 -3.33
N ASN A 70 -13.74 12.79 -2.28
CA ASN A 70 -14.59 11.62 -2.07
C ASN A 70 -13.84 10.28 -2.20
N GLY A 71 -12.62 10.23 -1.67
CA GLY A 71 -11.79 9.03 -1.65
C GLY A 71 -10.75 8.92 -2.77
N LEU A 72 -10.76 9.82 -3.76
CA LEU A 72 -9.66 9.92 -4.73
C LEU A 72 -8.41 10.59 -4.10
N PRO A 73 -7.19 10.34 -4.62
CA PRO A 73 -6.87 9.47 -5.77
C PRO A 73 -7.01 7.97 -5.47
N GLY A 74 -7.10 7.57 -4.20
CA GLY A 74 -7.31 6.19 -3.80
C GLY A 74 -6.23 5.27 -4.37
N PRO A 75 -6.57 4.15 -5.02
CA PRO A 75 -5.60 3.23 -5.62
C PRO A 75 -4.85 3.85 -6.82
N LEU A 76 -5.31 4.97 -7.36
CA LEU A 76 -4.68 5.66 -8.50
C LEU A 76 -3.51 6.56 -8.08
N ILE A 77 -3.15 6.60 -6.79
CA ILE A 77 -2.13 7.50 -6.23
C ILE A 77 -0.79 7.44 -6.96
N LYS A 78 -0.37 6.26 -7.45
CA LYS A 78 0.87 6.09 -8.23
C LYS A 78 0.90 7.00 -9.46
N TRP A 79 -0.23 7.18 -10.14
CA TRP A 79 -0.33 8.01 -11.34
C TRP A 79 -0.29 9.49 -11.00
N PHE A 80 -0.98 9.90 -9.92
CA PHE A 80 -0.92 11.27 -9.44
C PHE A 80 0.50 11.66 -9.02
N MET A 81 1.20 10.78 -8.30
CA MET A 81 2.60 11.00 -7.92
C MET A 81 3.53 11.14 -9.12
N LYS A 82 3.26 10.44 -10.24
CA LYS A 82 4.06 10.55 -11.47
C LYS A 82 3.85 11.87 -12.21
N THR A 83 2.69 12.52 -12.05
CA THR A 83 2.32 13.66 -12.88
C THR A 83 2.34 14.99 -12.15
N ILE A 84 1.83 15.02 -10.91
CA ILE A 84 1.66 16.26 -10.15
C ILE A 84 2.45 16.27 -8.84
N ASP A 85 3.11 15.15 -8.49
CA ASP A 85 3.94 15.00 -7.30
C ASP A 85 3.26 15.40 -5.95
N ASN A 86 4.07 15.55 -4.91
CA ASN A 86 3.63 15.91 -3.56
C ASN A 86 3.09 17.34 -3.47
N GLU A 87 3.74 18.30 -4.13
CA GLU A 87 3.31 19.69 -4.16
C GLU A 87 1.96 19.82 -4.86
N GLY A 88 1.78 19.15 -6.00
CA GLY A 88 0.49 19.19 -6.71
C GLY A 88 -0.64 18.54 -5.91
N LEU A 89 -0.40 17.41 -5.25
CA LEU A 89 -1.39 16.78 -4.37
C LEU A 89 -1.78 17.70 -3.20
N TYR A 90 -0.79 18.29 -2.52
CA TYR A 90 -1.03 19.26 -1.45
C TYR A 90 -1.86 20.46 -1.94
N ASN A 91 -1.48 21.05 -3.07
CA ASN A 91 -2.18 22.20 -3.65
C ASN A 91 -3.66 21.92 -3.98
N ILE A 92 -3.99 20.70 -4.41
CA ILE A 92 -5.39 20.29 -4.65
C ILE A 92 -6.16 20.31 -3.33
N VAL A 93 -5.61 19.66 -2.30
CA VAL A 93 -6.27 19.52 -1.00
C VAL A 93 -6.41 20.87 -0.29
N GLU A 94 -5.37 21.72 -0.36
CA GLU A 94 -5.39 23.06 0.20
C GLU A 94 -6.51 23.91 -0.41
N LYS A 95 -6.68 23.87 -1.74
CA LYS A 95 -7.71 24.64 -2.45
C LYS A 95 -9.14 24.15 -2.19
N LEU A 96 -9.33 22.84 -2.03
CA LEU A 96 -10.65 22.24 -1.79
C LEU A 96 -11.05 22.23 -0.31
N GLY A 97 -10.08 22.39 0.60
CA GLY A 97 -10.28 22.23 2.04
C GLY A 97 -10.51 20.76 2.43
N LYS A 98 -10.90 20.50 3.68
CA LYS A 98 -11.10 19.14 4.24
C LYS A 98 -9.89 18.22 4.01
N ASN A 99 -8.79 18.54 4.65
CA ASN A 99 -7.51 17.86 4.44
C ASN A 99 -7.38 16.48 5.10
N ASN A 100 -8.45 15.93 5.67
CA ASN A 100 -8.44 14.56 6.17
C ASN A 100 -8.14 13.57 5.04
N ALA A 101 -7.37 12.55 5.37
CA ALA A 101 -7.01 11.48 4.45
C ALA A 101 -6.89 10.14 5.15
N GLU A 102 -7.03 9.08 4.38
CA GLU A 102 -6.76 7.71 4.80
C GLU A 102 -5.75 7.08 3.85
N ALA A 103 -4.66 6.58 4.42
CA ALA A 103 -3.79 5.65 3.71
C ALA A 103 -4.25 4.22 4.01
N LYS A 104 -4.32 3.38 2.98
CA LYS A 104 -4.75 1.99 3.08
C LYS A 104 -3.86 1.07 2.26
N ILE A 105 -3.57 -0.09 2.82
CA ILE A 105 -2.98 -1.22 2.13
C ILE A 105 -3.99 -2.35 2.09
N THR A 106 -4.23 -2.88 0.89
CA THR A 106 -4.97 -4.12 0.67
C THR A 106 -3.99 -5.17 0.18
N LEU A 107 -3.94 -6.32 0.85
CA LEU A 107 -3.21 -7.50 0.44
C LEU A 107 -4.19 -8.53 -0.11
N GLY A 108 -3.85 -9.16 -1.22
CA GLY A 108 -4.46 -10.40 -1.69
C GLY A 108 -3.51 -11.56 -1.49
N TYR A 109 -3.97 -12.60 -0.82
CA TYR A 109 -3.30 -13.90 -0.76
C TYR A 109 -4.06 -14.91 -1.59
N ALA A 110 -3.36 -15.68 -2.43
CA ALA A 110 -3.99 -16.66 -3.30
C ALA A 110 -3.17 -17.94 -3.44
N ARG A 111 -3.84 -19.09 -3.26
CA ARG A 111 -3.35 -20.44 -3.62
C ARG A 111 -3.91 -20.93 -4.96
N SER A 112 -4.93 -20.24 -5.49
CA SER A 112 -5.55 -20.50 -6.79
C SER A 112 -6.11 -19.20 -7.37
N LYS A 113 -6.40 -19.18 -8.67
CA LYS A 113 -6.91 -17.99 -9.39
C LYS A 113 -8.22 -17.43 -8.83
N ASP A 114 -9.07 -18.30 -8.28
CA ASP A 114 -10.40 -17.94 -7.76
C ASP A 114 -10.46 -17.90 -6.22
N GLY A 115 -9.40 -18.31 -5.53
CA GLY A 115 -9.32 -18.42 -4.07
C GLY A 115 -8.52 -17.29 -3.44
N ILE A 116 -8.96 -16.04 -3.62
CA ILE A 116 -8.26 -14.86 -3.08
C ILE A 116 -8.83 -14.47 -1.71
N HIS A 117 -7.95 -14.43 -0.71
CA HIS A 117 -8.24 -13.88 0.62
C HIS A 117 -7.65 -12.47 0.74
N TYR A 118 -8.46 -11.53 1.22
CA TYR A 118 -8.07 -10.12 1.33
C TYR A 118 -7.80 -9.71 2.77
N PHE A 119 -6.72 -8.96 2.97
CA PHE A 119 -6.31 -8.45 4.28
C PHE A 119 -5.97 -6.97 4.17
N GLU A 120 -6.47 -6.16 5.10
CA GLU A 120 -6.34 -4.70 5.02
C GLU A 120 -5.71 -4.12 6.27
N GLY A 121 -4.91 -3.08 6.07
CA GLY A 121 -4.42 -2.19 7.13
C GLY A 121 -4.57 -0.75 6.66
N SER A 122 -5.01 0.14 7.54
CA SER A 122 -5.14 1.55 7.23
C SER A 122 -4.72 2.42 8.42
N ILE A 123 -4.35 3.66 8.10
CA ILE A 123 -4.12 4.71 9.08
C ILE A 123 -4.80 5.99 8.59
N LYS A 124 -5.41 6.71 9.53
CA LYS A 124 -5.99 8.02 9.27
C LYS A 124 -4.95 9.11 9.51
N GLY A 125 -5.15 10.24 8.85
CA GLY A 125 -4.29 11.40 8.98
C GLY A 125 -4.83 12.58 8.20
N LYS A 126 -3.93 13.48 7.86
CA LYS A 126 -4.23 14.66 7.07
C LYS A 126 -3.13 14.93 6.05
N ILE A 127 -3.52 15.62 4.98
CA ILE A 127 -2.60 16.14 3.99
C ILE A 127 -2.10 17.51 4.43
N VAL A 128 -0.79 17.68 4.38
CA VAL A 128 -0.05 18.87 4.81
C VAL A 128 0.97 19.27 3.75
N SER A 129 1.55 20.46 3.87
CA SER A 129 2.65 20.88 3.00
C SER A 129 3.81 19.88 3.08
N PRO A 130 4.51 19.58 1.97
CA PRO A 130 5.55 18.57 1.96
C PRO A 130 6.69 18.87 2.94
N ARG A 131 7.06 17.90 3.78
CA ARG A 131 8.18 18.00 4.73
C ARG A 131 8.92 16.66 4.86
N GLY A 132 10.18 16.70 5.28
CA GLY A 132 11.01 15.52 5.52
C GLY A 132 11.74 14.99 4.28
N GLU A 133 12.79 14.21 4.53
CA GLU A 133 13.70 13.70 3.49
C GLU A 133 13.73 12.16 3.44
N HIS A 134 13.03 11.48 4.35
CA HIS A 134 12.98 10.03 4.42
C HIS A 134 11.74 9.47 3.73
N GLY A 135 11.69 8.14 3.59
CA GLY A 135 10.52 7.45 3.04
C GLY A 135 10.47 7.42 1.51
N PHE A 136 9.27 7.32 0.96
CA PHE A 136 9.03 7.20 -0.48
C PHE A 136 7.62 7.70 -0.87
N GLY A 137 7.48 8.12 -2.13
CA GLY A 137 6.19 8.51 -2.70
C GLY A 137 5.57 9.71 -1.97
N TRP A 138 4.39 9.49 -1.40
CA TRP A 138 3.55 10.51 -0.76
C TRP A 138 3.80 10.67 0.75
N ASP A 139 4.80 9.97 1.31
CA ASP A 139 5.18 10.12 2.71
C ASP A 139 5.37 11.60 3.16
N PRO A 140 5.96 12.51 2.33
CA PRO A 140 6.18 13.91 2.73
C PRO A 140 4.92 14.74 2.99
N ILE A 141 3.77 14.32 2.48
CA ILE A 141 2.52 15.09 2.60
C ILE A 141 1.52 14.48 3.59
N PHE A 142 1.82 13.31 4.15
CA PHE A 142 0.87 12.60 5.02
C PHE A 142 1.30 12.71 6.49
N GLU A 143 0.52 13.43 7.28
CA GLU A 143 0.67 13.53 8.74
C GLU A 143 -0.37 12.60 9.41
N PRO A 144 0.05 11.46 9.99
CA PRO A 144 -0.86 10.50 10.61
C PRO A 144 -1.49 11.08 11.89
N GLU A 145 -2.70 10.62 12.19
CA GLU A 145 -3.44 11.03 13.38
C GLU A 145 -2.66 10.71 14.67
N GLY A 146 -2.60 11.68 15.59
CA GLY A 146 -1.83 11.57 16.84
C GLY A 146 -0.36 11.96 16.73
N PHE A 147 0.12 12.36 15.55
CA PHE A 147 1.49 12.82 15.33
C PHE A 147 1.52 14.25 14.75
N THR A 148 2.67 14.91 14.90
CA THR A 148 2.95 16.24 14.29
C THR A 148 4.00 16.16 13.18
N LYS A 149 4.53 14.97 12.91
CA LYS A 149 5.52 14.68 11.88
C LYS A 149 4.81 14.06 10.68
N THR A 150 5.24 14.38 9.48
CA THR A 150 4.88 13.59 8.29
C THR A 150 5.58 12.23 8.32
N LEU A 151 5.12 11.26 7.53
CA LEU A 151 5.79 9.96 7.42
C LEU A 151 7.24 10.07 6.94
N ALA A 152 7.59 11.12 6.20
CA ALA A 152 8.95 11.39 5.73
C ALA A 152 9.85 12.07 6.78
N GLU A 153 9.27 12.65 7.83
CA GLU A 153 10.00 13.19 8.99
C GLU A 153 10.20 12.15 10.10
N MET A 154 9.51 11.01 10.01
CA MET A 154 9.60 9.93 10.99
C MET A 154 10.84 9.06 10.80
N THR A 155 11.39 8.60 11.92
CA THR A 155 12.39 7.52 11.88
C THR A 155 11.74 6.21 11.40
N ARG A 156 12.58 5.26 10.98
CA ARG A 156 12.10 3.92 10.61
C ARG A 156 11.35 3.24 11.76
N GLU A 157 11.79 3.45 13.00
CA GLU A 157 11.16 2.87 14.19
C GLU A 157 9.78 3.49 14.45
N GLU A 158 9.66 4.82 14.38
CA GLU A 158 8.38 5.52 14.49
C GLU A 158 7.41 5.02 13.41
N LYS A 159 7.83 4.98 12.15
CA LYS A 159 7.00 4.53 11.02
C LYS A 159 6.57 3.06 11.16
N ASN A 160 7.44 2.19 11.68
CA ASN A 160 7.12 0.78 11.89
C ASN A 160 5.98 0.56 12.91
N SER A 161 5.82 1.47 13.88
CA SER A 161 4.75 1.37 14.88
C SER A 161 3.34 1.54 14.31
N MET A 162 3.22 2.21 13.16
CA MET A 162 1.95 2.53 12.47
C MET A 162 1.89 1.95 11.06
N SER A 163 2.71 0.93 10.77
CA SER A 163 2.79 0.36 9.44
C SER A 163 1.51 -0.39 9.08
N MET A 164 0.71 0.19 8.19
CA MET A 164 -0.45 -0.45 7.58
C MET A 164 -0.12 -1.81 6.95
N ARG A 165 1.06 -1.91 6.33
CA ARG A 165 1.55 -3.15 5.73
C ARG A 165 1.76 -4.21 6.78
N LYS A 166 2.39 -3.83 7.90
CA LYS A 166 2.57 -4.73 9.04
C LYS A 166 1.22 -5.23 9.55
N ILE A 167 0.25 -4.34 9.73
CA ILE A 167 -1.12 -4.72 10.15
C ILE A 167 -1.74 -5.74 9.17
N ALA A 168 -1.70 -5.46 7.87
CA ALA A 168 -2.27 -6.36 6.86
C ALA A 168 -1.55 -7.71 6.80
N MET A 169 -0.22 -7.71 6.88
CA MET A 169 0.62 -8.91 6.88
C MET A 169 0.44 -9.75 8.15
N GLU A 170 0.27 -9.12 9.32
CA GLU A 170 -0.02 -9.83 10.58
C GLU A 170 -1.40 -10.48 10.54
N LYS A 171 -2.40 -9.84 9.93
CA LYS A 171 -3.72 -10.46 9.68
C LYS A 171 -3.59 -11.68 8.76
N LEU A 172 -2.81 -11.58 7.69
CA LEU A 172 -2.51 -12.72 6.83
C LEU A 172 -1.78 -13.83 7.59
N LYS A 173 -0.76 -13.49 8.39
CA LYS A 173 -0.01 -14.46 9.18
C LYS A 173 -0.94 -15.25 10.11
N LYS A 174 -1.80 -14.53 10.84
CA LYS A 174 -2.81 -15.14 11.70
C LYS A 174 -3.73 -16.10 10.92
N PHE A 175 -4.20 -15.69 9.74
CA PHE A 175 -5.02 -16.55 8.90
C PHE A 175 -4.30 -17.84 8.49
N LEU A 176 -3.01 -17.76 8.12
CA LEU A 176 -2.20 -18.93 7.74
C LEU A 176 -1.81 -19.81 8.94
N ASP A 177 -1.66 -19.24 10.14
CA ASP A 177 -1.41 -20.02 11.36
C ASP A 177 -2.68 -20.79 11.79
N GLU A 178 -3.87 -20.31 11.40
CA GLU A 178 -5.18 -20.92 11.70
C GLU A 178 -5.67 -21.90 10.61
N ASN A 179 -5.04 -21.97 9.42
CA ASN A 179 -5.49 -22.75 8.26
C ASN A 179 -4.35 -23.41 7.47
#